data_AF-A0A8S3DKH7-F1
#
_entry.id   AF-A0A8S3DKH7-F1
#
_cell.length_a   1.000
_cell.length_b   1.000
_cell.length_c   1.000
_cell.angle_alpha   90.00
_cell.angle_beta   90.00
_cell.angle_gamma   90.00
#
_symmetry.space_group_name_H-M   'P 1'
#
loop_
_entity.id
_entity.type
_entity.pdbx_description
1 polymer ?
#
loop_
_entity_poly.entity_id
_entity_poly.type
_entity_poly.pdbx_seq_one_letter_code
_entity_poly.pdbx_strand_id
1 'polypeptide(L)'
;IFQSIAQPEIISYNSMINVCARNGMGYEAIDLYNKIDENIRDKISHICVLNACSHSGLIDQAQMIFNKIEKQSVEIIITMIDCLSRMAMFDQAQKLIDDYEKSNSPNSIMYTAMLSGARNHRHVVLSEKLYNQMKSLFSNEKSDLISASILLSNTYSSLGNYQQVEAIRIDRMKQFGKNAKVGVSWTEVNGQLVRFHAHDRSHPQSNEIYAELERLSNELREHGYEYDSTWITRSLKDGETVESVLCGHSEKLAIAFNFIQHSLPSFMQITKNLRVCEDCHRATKLIAKIRQCDIIVRDASRIHHFHTNGQCSCQDHF
;
A
#
# COMPACT_ATOMS: atom_id res chain seq x y z
N ILE A 1 5.45 -26.23 7.70
CA ILE A 1 5.05 -25.94 9.11
C ILE A 1 3.53 -26.05 9.27
N PHE A 2 2.70 -25.20 8.67
CA PHE A 2 1.24 -25.34 8.86
C PHE A 2 0.69 -26.70 8.42
N GLN A 3 1.09 -27.18 7.24
CA GLN A 3 0.70 -28.50 6.73
C GLN A 3 1.16 -29.68 7.60
N SER A 4 2.13 -29.48 8.50
CA SER A 4 2.59 -30.53 9.43
C SER A 4 1.84 -30.51 10.77
N ILE A 5 0.90 -29.58 10.97
CA ILE A 5 0.05 -29.53 12.17
C ILE A 5 -1.10 -30.52 11.96
N ALA A 6 -1.15 -31.59 12.77
CA ALA A 6 -2.16 -32.65 12.63
C ALA A 6 -3.60 -32.15 12.89
N GLN A 7 -3.77 -31.23 13.85
CA GLN A 7 -5.05 -30.60 14.16
C GLN A 7 -4.84 -29.09 14.32
N PRO A 8 -4.90 -28.32 13.22
CA PRO A 8 -4.71 -26.87 13.28
C PRO A 8 -5.85 -26.20 14.04
N GLU A 9 -5.50 -25.40 15.05
CA GLU A 9 -6.44 -24.54 15.75
C GLU A 9 -6.80 -23.29 14.92
N ILE A 10 -7.85 -22.58 15.34
CA ILE A 10 -8.30 -21.35 14.67
C ILE A 10 -7.19 -20.31 14.50
N ILE A 11 -6.30 -20.17 15.48
CA ILE A 11 -5.17 -19.23 15.41
C ILE A 11 -4.20 -19.62 14.29
N SER A 12 -4.00 -20.93 14.06
CA SER A 12 -3.15 -21.44 12.98
C SER A 12 -3.78 -21.13 11.61
N TYR A 13 -5.10 -21.33 11.48
CA TYR A 13 -5.83 -20.96 10.26
C TYR A 13 -5.79 -19.46 10.02
N ASN A 14 -6.11 -18.63 11.03
CA ASN A 14 -6.07 -17.18 10.93
C ASN A 14 -4.69 -16.67 10.52
N SER A 15 -3.63 -17.27 11.07
CA SER A 15 -2.24 -16.97 10.67
C SER A 15 -1.99 -17.27 9.20
N MET A 16 -2.43 -18.43 8.70
CA MET A 16 -2.26 -18.81 7.30
C MET A 16 -3.11 -17.97 6.35
N ILE A 17 -4.38 -17.71 6.69
CA ILE A 17 -5.27 -16.84 5.89
C ILE A 17 -4.66 -15.44 5.80
N ASN A 18 -4.13 -14.91 6.90
CA ASN A 18 -3.44 -13.61 6.90
C ASN A 18 -2.17 -13.63 6.03
N VAL A 19 -1.39 -14.71 6.05
CA VAL A 19 -0.25 -14.88 5.15
C VAL A 19 -0.72 -14.89 3.69
N CYS A 20 -1.76 -15.65 3.35
CA CYS A 20 -2.35 -15.65 2.00
C CYS A 20 -2.82 -14.24 1.59
N ALA A 21 -3.52 -13.53 2.49
CA ALA A 21 -3.98 -12.16 2.26
C ALA A 21 -2.84 -11.17 1.96
N ARG A 22 -1.71 -11.32 2.67
CA ARG A 22 -0.52 -10.49 2.46
C ARG A 22 0.26 -10.87 1.21
N ASN A 23 0.02 -12.01 0.59
CA ASN A 23 0.72 -12.45 -0.62
C ASN A 23 -0.15 -12.40 -1.89
N GLY A 24 -1.38 -11.89 -1.81
CA GLY A 24 -2.31 -11.85 -2.95
C GLY A 24 -2.95 -13.19 -3.30
N MET A 25 -2.94 -14.15 -2.36
CA MET A 25 -3.46 -15.50 -2.53
C MET A 25 -4.92 -15.59 -2.04
N GLY A 26 -5.81 -14.83 -2.68
CA GLY A 26 -7.20 -14.65 -2.24
C GLY A 26 -8.02 -15.95 -2.23
N TYR A 27 -7.90 -16.78 -3.27
CA TYR A 27 -8.65 -18.04 -3.35
C TYR A 27 -8.17 -19.06 -2.32
N GLU A 28 -6.86 -19.18 -2.11
CA GLU A 28 -6.28 -20.06 -1.11
C GLU A 28 -6.67 -19.63 0.32
N ALA A 29 -6.78 -18.32 0.55
CA ALA A 29 -7.30 -17.78 1.81
C ALA A 29 -8.76 -18.18 2.05
N ILE A 30 -9.60 -18.14 1.01
CA ILE A 30 -11.00 -18.57 1.06
C ILE A 30 -11.09 -20.09 1.30
N ASP A 31 -10.27 -20.89 0.63
CA ASP A 31 -10.23 -22.34 0.82
C ASP A 31 -9.84 -22.72 2.26
N LEU A 32 -8.85 -22.01 2.84
CA LEU A 32 -8.48 -22.18 4.24
C LEU A 32 -9.59 -21.75 5.19
N TYR A 33 -10.25 -20.63 4.91
CA TYR A 33 -11.38 -20.14 5.70
C TYR A 33 -12.56 -21.11 5.69
N ASN A 34 -12.85 -21.72 4.54
CA ASN A 34 -13.92 -22.71 4.39
C ASN A 34 -13.64 -24.04 5.12
N LYS A 35 -12.38 -24.35 5.44
CA LYS A 35 -12.00 -25.50 6.27
C LYS A 35 -12.28 -25.31 7.75
N ILE A 36 -12.49 -24.07 8.20
CA ILE A 36 -12.89 -23.77 9.58
C ILE A 36 -14.40 -24.00 9.70
N ASP A 37 -14.81 -24.79 10.70
CA ASP A 37 -16.23 -24.95 11.06
C ASP A 37 -16.87 -23.58 11.30
N GLU A 38 -18.06 -23.35 10.74
CA GLU A 38 -18.71 -22.05 10.79
C GLU A 38 -18.96 -21.57 12.24
N ASN A 39 -19.20 -22.50 13.17
CA ASN A 39 -19.42 -22.19 14.59
C ASN A 39 -18.15 -21.80 15.35
N ILE A 40 -16.97 -22.09 14.76
CA ILE A 40 -15.67 -21.80 15.38
C ILE A 40 -15.08 -20.50 14.83
N ARG A 41 -15.45 -20.08 13.60
CA ARG A 41 -14.94 -18.85 12.98
C ARG A 41 -15.13 -17.66 13.90
N ASP A 42 -14.06 -16.88 14.07
CA ASP A 42 -14.06 -15.70 14.92
C ASP A 42 -13.95 -14.41 14.09
N LYS A 43 -14.02 -13.28 14.79
CA LYS A 43 -13.82 -11.95 14.19
C LYS A 43 -12.55 -11.88 13.34
N ILE A 44 -11.46 -12.53 13.78
CA ILE A 44 -10.17 -12.49 13.10
C ILE A 44 -10.21 -13.31 11.81
N SER A 45 -10.84 -14.49 11.80
CA SER A 45 -11.04 -15.30 10.59
C SER A 45 -11.75 -14.49 9.50
N HIS A 46 -12.81 -13.77 9.86
CA HIS A 46 -13.57 -12.92 8.94
C HIS A 46 -12.73 -11.76 8.38
N ILE A 47 -12.01 -11.04 9.25
CA ILE A 47 -11.16 -9.93 8.83
C ILE A 47 -10.05 -10.42 7.91
N CYS A 48 -9.40 -11.55 8.23
CA CYS A 48 -8.33 -12.09 7.42
C CYS A 48 -8.79 -12.48 6.01
N VAL A 49 -9.94 -13.17 5.89
CA VAL A 49 -10.45 -13.58 4.56
C VAL A 49 -10.95 -12.38 3.76
N LEU A 50 -11.61 -11.40 4.38
CA LEU A 50 -12.04 -10.18 3.69
C LEU A 50 -10.86 -9.33 3.21
N ASN A 51 -9.78 -9.24 4.00
CA ASN A 51 -8.53 -8.61 3.56
C ASN A 51 -7.91 -9.37 2.37
N ALA A 52 -7.96 -10.71 2.37
CA ALA A 52 -7.48 -11.50 1.25
C ALA A 52 -8.27 -11.21 -0.03
N CYS A 53 -9.59 -11.11 0.07
CA CYS A 53 -10.44 -10.72 -1.05
C CYS A 53 -10.14 -9.29 -1.53
N SER A 54 -10.01 -8.33 -0.60
CA SER A 54 -9.67 -6.93 -0.88
C SER A 54 -8.37 -6.79 -1.65
N HIS A 55 -7.34 -7.54 -1.26
CA HIS A 55 -6.02 -7.50 -1.89
C HIS A 55 -5.93 -8.27 -3.21
N SER A 56 -6.92 -9.10 -3.52
CA SER A 56 -6.91 -9.98 -4.70
C SER A 56 -8.06 -9.68 -5.68
N GLY A 57 -8.77 -8.56 -5.51
CA GLY A 57 -9.86 -8.18 -6.42
C GLY A 57 -11.13 -9.01 -6.31
N LEU A 58 -11.31 -9.81 -5.26
CA LEU A 58 -12.40 -10.80 -5.15
C LEU A 58 -13.65 -10.22 -4.47
N ILE A 59 -14.23 -9.19 -5.08
CA ILE A 59 -15.31 -8.42 -4.46
C ILE A 59 -16.60 -9.21 -4.27
N ASP A 60 -16.94 -10.07 -5.22
CA ASP A 60 -18.14 -10.91 -5.12
C ASP A 60 -18.03 -11.88 -3.95
N GLN A 61 -16.87 -12.51 -3.80
CA GLN A 61 -16.58 -13.42 -2.69
C GLN A 61 -16.58 -12.67 -1.35
N ALA A 62 -16.02 -11.45 -1.31
CA ALA A 62 -16.05 -10.61 -0.12
C ALA A 62 -17.50 -10.31 0.31
N GLN A 63 -18.37 -9.89 -0.62
CA GLN A 63 -19.78 -9.61 -0.32
C GLN A 63 -20.52 -10.88 0.15
N MET A 64 -20.31 -12.02 -0.51
CA MET A 64 -20.91 -13.28 -0.11
C MET A 64 -20.51 -13.69 1.31
N ILE A 65 -19.23 -13.53 1.67
CA ILE A 65 -18.74 -13.84 3.01
C ILE A 65 -19.31 -12.83 4.02
N PHE A 66 -19.24 -11.53 3.72
CA PHE A 66 -19.70 -10.45 4.61
C PHE A 66 -21.19 -10.59 4.98
N ASN A 67 -22.04 -10.95 4.01
CA ASN A 67 -23.47 -11.12 4.22
C ASN A 67 -23.83 -12.37 5.05
N LYS A 68 -22.92 -13.33 5.20
CA LYS A 68 -23.10 -14.51 6.06
C LYS A 68 -22.69 -14.27 7.52
N ILE A 69 -22.01 -13.17 7.81
CA ILE A 69 -21.58 -12.84 9.17
C ILE A 69 -22.78 -12.25 9.93
N GLU A 70 -23.33 -13.02 10.87
CA GLU A 70 -24.51 -12.58 11.65
C GLU A 70 -24.25 -11.30 12.45
N LYS A 71 -23.06 -11.18 13.06
CA LYS A 71 -22.67 -10.03 13.89
C LYS A 71 -21.43 -9.36 13.31
N GLN A 72 -21.66 -8.33 12.51
CA GLN A 72 -20.59 -7.53 11.93
C GLN A 72 -20.05 -6.55 12.98
N SER A 73 -18.82 -6.79 13.44
CA SER A 73 -18.12 -5.82 14.30
C SER A 73 -17.68 -4.60 13.48
N VAL A 74 -17.35 -3.50 14.17
CA VAL A 74 -16.83 -2.29 13.53
C VAL A 74 -15.63 -2.57 12.62
N GLU A 75 -14.73 -3.47 13.03
CA GLU A 75 -13.54 -3.83 12.25
C GLU A 75 -13.87 -4.63 10.98
N ILE A 76 -14.91 -5.47 11.02
CA ILE A 76 -15.40 -6.20 9.84
C ILE A 76 -16.02 -5.22 8.84
N ILE A 77 -16.80 -4.24 9.32
CA ILE A 77 -17.39 -3.19 8.49
C ILE A 77 -16.30 -2.31 7.85
N ILE A 78 -15.31 -1.87 8.63
CA ILE A 78 -14.16 -1.11 8.11
C ILE A 78 -13.43 -1.89 7.01
N THR A 79 -13.21 -3.19 7.21
CA THR A 79 -12.53 -4.06 6.22
C THR A 79 -13.36 -4.16 4.93
N MET A 80 -14.69 -4.25 5.04
CA MET A 80 -15.57 -4.28 3.88
C MET A 80 -15.61 -2.93 3.15
N ILE A 81 -15.57 -1.81 3.88
CA ILE A 81 -15.45 -0.46 3.31
C ILE A 81 -14.13 -0.33 2.53
N ASP A 82 -13.00 -0.78 3.07
CA ASP A 82 -11.71 -0.80 2.34
C ASP A 82 -11.82 -1.62 1.04
N CYS A 83 -12.42 -2.82 1.12
CA CYS A 83 -12.64 -3.69 -0.03
C CYS A 83 -13.48 -3.02 -1.13
N LEU A 84 -14.64 -2.46 -0.78
CA LEU A 84 -15.52 -1.74 -1.71
C LEU A 84 -14.83 -0.51 -2.32
N SER A 85 -14.11 0.25 -1.49
CA SER A 85 -13.47 1.51 -1.91
C SER A 85 -12.31 1.29 -2.87
N ARG A 86 -11.55 0.20 -2.70
CA ARG A 86 -10.53 -0.21 -3.68
C ARG A 86 -11.11 -0.58 -5.03
N MET A 87 -12.35 -1.08 -5.05
CA MET A 87 -13.08 -1.43 -6.28
C MET A 87 -13.94 -0.28 -6.83
N ALA A 88 -13.74 0.95 -6.33
CA ALA A 88 -14.53 2.13 -6.69
C ALA A 88 -16.04 2.02 -6.41
N MET A 89 -16.47 1.10 -5.54
CA MET A 89 -17.87 0.90 -5.16
C MET A 89 -18.26 1.86 -4.03
N PHE A 90 -18.04 3.16 -4.26
CA PHE A 90 -18.14 4.19 -3.24
C PHE A 90 -19.55 4.35 -2.66
N ASP A 91 -20.60 4.19 -3.45
CA ASP A 91 -21.97 4.30 -2.95
C ASP A 91 -22.30 3.20 -1.93
N GLN A 92 -21.79 1.98 -2.16
CA GLN A 92 -21.97 0.87 -1.23
C GLN A 92 -21.12 1.06 0.04
N ALA A 93 -19.89 1.58 -0.12
CA ALA A 93 -19.05 1.93 1.01
C ALA A 93 -19.69 3.02 1.89
N GLN A 94 -20.25 4.07 1.27
CA GLN A 94 -20.99 5.13 1.98
C GLN A 94 -22.20 4.57 2.71
N LYS A 95 -22.96 3.67 2.07
CA LYS A 95 -24.12 3.04 2.71
C LYS A 95 -23.74 2.29 3.98
N LEU A 96 -22.60 1.58 4.01
CA LEU A 96 -22.12 0.91 5.23
C LEU A 96 -21.79 1.90 6.35
N ILE A 97 -21.21 3.06 6.02
CA ILE A 97 -20.95 4.13 6.98
C ILE A 97 -22.28 4.66 7.54
N ASP A 98 -23.21 5.01 6.65
CA ASP A 98 -24.51 5.57 7.02
C ASP A 98 -25.33 4.59 7.88
N ASP A 99 -25.30 3.29 7.53
CA ASP A 99 -25.98 2.24 8.29
C ASP A 99 -25.35 2.02 9.68
N TYR A 100 -24.02 2.08 9.79
CA TYR A 100 -23.32 2.01 11.08
C TYR A 100 -23.64 3.21 11.99
N GLU A 101 -23.64 4.42 11.43
CA GLU A 101 -23.86 5.68 12.17
C GLU A 101 -25.30 5.89 12.65
N LYS A 102 -26.29 5.13 12.13
CA LYS A 102 -27.67 5.14 12.65
C LYS A 102 -27.78 4.72 14.12
N SER A 103 -26.83 3.93 14.61
CA SER A 103 -26.89 3.36 15.96
C SER A 103 -25.57 3.43 16.72
N ASN A 104 -24.52 3.99 16.11
CA ASN A 104 -23.18 4.08 16.68
C ASN A 104 -22.57 5.46 16.42
N SER A 105 -21.60 5.86 17.23
CA SER A 105 -20.82 7.08 16.96
C SER A 105 -19.99 6.93 15.68
N PRO A 106 -19.82 8.00 14.88
CA PRO A 106 -18.96 8.02 13.71
C PRO A 106 -17.56 7.47 14.00
N ASN A 107 -16.95 6.81 13.01
CA ASN A 107 -15.63 6.21 13.14
C ASN A 107 -14.69 6.72 12.04
N SER A 108 -13.61 7.40 12.42
CA SER A 108 -12.67 8.02 11.47
C SER A 108 -11.96 7.05 10.54
N ILE A 109 -11.78 5.79 10.96
CA ILE A 109 -11.11 4.76 10.17
C ILE A 109 -11.97 4.36 8.96
N MET A 110 -13.30 4.39 9.08
CA MET A 110 -14.21 4.15 7.96
C MET A 110 -14.04 5.20 6.86
N TYR A 111 -14.00 6.49 7.24
CA TYR A 111 -13.76 7.60 6.32
C TYR A 111 -12.36 7.53 5.70
N THR A 112 -11.35 7.17 6.51
CA THR A 112 -9.96 7.01 6.04
C THR A 112 -9.84 5.87 5.02
N ALA A 113 -10.51 4.74 5.23
CA ALA A 113 -10.56 3.61 4.30
C ALA A 113 -11.20 4.03 2.96
N MET A 114 -12.32 4.74 3.01
CA MET A 114 -13.00 5.23 1.82
C MET A 114 -12.17 6.29 1.07
N LEU A 115 -11.53 7.20 1.81
CA LEU A 115 -10.64 8.23 1.25
C LEU A 115 -9.39 7.64 0.58
N SER A 116 -8.85 6.55 1.14
CA SER A 116 -7.75 5.79 0.53
C SER A 116 -8.14 5.24 -0.84
N GLY A 117 -9.33 4.62 -0.95
CA GLY A 117 -9.87 4.18 -2.24
C GLY A 117 -10.14 5.34 -3.21
N ALA A 118 -10.75 6.43 -2.72
CA ALA A 118 -11.01 7.63 -3.53
C ALA A 118 -9.71 8.23 -4.11
N ARG A 119 -8.63 8.24 -3.32
CA ARG A 119 -7.29 8.64 -3.77
C ARG A 119 -6.77 7.74 -4.89
N ASN A 120 -6.93 6.41 -4.78
CA ASN A 120 -6.45 5.48 -5.81
C ASN A 120 -7.18 5.66 -7.14
N HIS A 121 -8.46 6.03 -7.08
CA HIS A 121 -9.29 6.32 -8.25
C HIS A 121 -9.28 7.81 -8.65
N ARG A 122 -8.39 8.63 -8.06
CA ARG A 122 -8.26 10.07 -8.33
C ARG A 122 -9.58 10.85 -8.19
N HIS A 123 -10.49 10.37 -7.33
CA HIS A 123 -11.82 10.93 -7.15
C HIS A 123 -11.78 12.15 -6.22
N VAL A 124 -11.40 13.32 -6.76
CA VAL A 124 -11.17 14.56 -5.98
C VAL A 124 -12.39 15.04 -5.21
N VAL A 125 -13.57 15.06 -5.83
CA VAL A 125 -14.81 15.57 -5.20
C VAL A 125 -15.16 14.77 -3.93
N LEU A 126 -15.11 13.44 -4.03
CA LEU A 126 -15.31 12.56 -2.88
C LEU A 126 -14.19 12.71 -1.84
N SER A 127 -12.94 12.88 -2.28
CA SER A 127 -11.81 13.08 -1.37
C SER A 127 -11.97 14.35 -0.53
N GLU A 128 -12.39 15.45 -1.14
CA GLU A 128 -12.68 16.72 -0.48
C GLU A 128 -13.86 16.58 0.49
N LYS A 129 -14.95 15.94 0.05
CA LYS A 129 -16.13 15.67 0.89
C LYS A 129 -15.74 14.91 2.16
N LEU A 130 -15.05 13.77 2.01
CA LEU A 130 -14.64 12.92 3.12
C LEU A 130 -13.69 13.66 4.07
N TYR A 131 -12.70 14.38 3.55
CA TYR A 131 -11.77 15.15 4.38
C TYR A 131 -12.48 16.23 5.20
N ASN A 132 -13.42 16.97 4.60
CA ASN A 132 -14.20 17.99 5.29
C ASN A 132 -15.11 17.40 6.38
N GLN A 133 -15.77 16.27 6.08
CA GLN A 133 -16.53 15.53 7.09
C GLN A 133 -15.63 15.10 8.24
N MET A 134 -14.45 14.54 7.94
CA MET A 134 -13.50 14.14 8.97
C MET A 134 -13.03 15.31 9.85
N LYS A 135 -12.72 16.47 9.27
CA LYS A 135 -12.35 17.67 10.05
C LYS A 135 -13.48 18.10 11.00
N SER A 136 -14.73 17.95 10.58
CA SER A 136 -15.88 18.34 11.40
C SER A 136 -16.19 17.33 12.52
N LEU A 137 -16.07 16.03 12.24
CA LEU A 137 -16.48 14.96 13.15
C LEU A 137 -15.35 14.53 14.10
N PHE A 138 -14.10 14.58 13.66
CA PHE A 138 -12.96 13.97 14.36
C PHE A 138 -11.86 14.98 14.70
N SER A 139 -12.23 16.20 15.08
CA SER A 139 -11.29 17.30 15.38
C SER A 139 -10.24 16.96 16.45
N ASN A 140 -10.52 15.99 17.33
CA ASN A 140 -9.61 15.50 18.36
C ASN A 140 -8.69 14.36 17.90
N GLU A 141 -8.97 13.71 16.76
CA GLU A 141 -8.24 12.54 16.25
C GLU A 141 -7.10 12.95 15.32
N LYS A 142 -6.05 13.51 15.91
CA LYS A 142 -4.93 14.13 15.17
C LYS A 142 -4.27 13.18 14.16
N SER A 143 -4.07 11.91 14.51
CA SER A 143 -3.39 10.94 13.62
C SER A 143 -4.18 10.67 12.34
N ASP A 144 -5.50 10.53 12.46
CA ASP A 144 -6.36 10.19 11.32
C ASP A 144 -6.59 11.41 10.42
N LEU A 145 -6.68 12.62 11.00
CA LEU A 145 -6.69 13.87 10.22
C LEU A 145 -5.37 14.13 9.48
N ILE A 146 -4.22 13.79 10.08
CA ILE A 146 -2.93 13.84 9.37
C ILE A 146 -2.95 12.88 8.18
N SER A 147 -3.42 11.65 8.38
CA SER A 147 -3.50 10.65 7.30
C SER A 147 -4.45 11.10 6.19
N ALA A 148 -5.62 11.62 6.55
CA ALA A 148 -6.61 12.12 5.61
C ALA A 148 -6.11 13.31 4.79
N SER A 149 -5.42 14.27 5.42
CA SER A 149 -4.81 15.40 4.70
C SER A 149 -3.69 14.98 3.76
N ILE A 150 -2.93 13.93 4.08
CA ILE A 150 -1.94 13.34 3.16
C ILE A 150 -2.64 12.69 1.97
N LEU A 151 -3.72 11.93 2.20
CA LEU A 151 -4.49 11.31 1.12
C LEU A 151 -5.10 12.36 0.17
N LEU A 152 -5.75 13.40 0.70
CA LEU A 152 -6.28 14.50 -0.11
C LEU A 152 -5.18 15.24 -0.89
N SER A 153 -4.05 15.54 -0.23
CA SER A 153 -2.88 16.14 -0.87
C SER A 153 -2.38 15.28 -2.04
N ASN A 154 -2.32 13.96 -1.86
CA ASN A 154 -1.89 13.04 -2.91
C ASN A 154 -2.92 12.95 -4.05
N THR A 155 -4.23 13.06 -3.76
CA THR A 155 -5.26 13.15 -4.81
C THR A 155 -5.05 14.41 -5.66
N TYR A 156 -4.84 15.57 -5.05
CA TYR A 156 -4.54 16.80 -5.81
C TYR A 156 -3.25 16.69 -6.61
N SER A 157 -2.19 16.10 -6.05
CA SER A 157 -0.92 15.95 -6.77
C SER A 157 -1.07 15.02 -7.97
N SER A 158 -1.88 13.96 -7.88
CA SER A 158 -2.19 13.08 -9.01
C SER A 158 -2.91 13.77 -10.18
N LEU A 159 -3.53 14.93 -9.90
CA LEU A 159 -4.20 15.79 -10.88
C LEU A 159 -3.34 17.02 -11.27
N GLY A 160 -2.10 17.10 -10.81
CA GLY A 160 -1.21 18.23 -11.06
C GLY A 160 -1.59 19.53 -10.34
N ASN A 161 -2.53 19.49 -9.38
CA ASN A 161 -2.98 20.67 -8.65
C ASN A 161 -2.06 20.99 -7.46
N TYR A 162 -0.83 21.38 -7.75
CA TYR A 162 0.19 21.60 -6.72
C TYR A 162 -0.07 22.83 -5.84
N GLN A 163 -0.89 23.77 -6.28
CA GLN A 163 -1.34 24.88 -5.44
C GLN A 163 -2.14 24.36 -4.24
N GLN A 164 -3.05 23.41 -4.46
CA GLN A 164 -3.83 22.80 -3.38
C GLN A 164 -2.97 21.86 -2.52
N VAL A 165 -2.02 21.14 -3.12
CA VAL A 165 -1.03 20.34 -2.37
C VAL A 165 -0.32 21.19 -1.32
N GLU A 166 0.18 22.37 -1.74
CA GLU A 166 0.89 23.27 -0.84
C GLU A 166 -0.04 23.87 0.22
N ALA A 167 -1.27 24.25 -0.15
CA ALA A 167 -2.26 24.76 0.78
C ALA A 167 -2.60 23.75 1.90
N ILE A 168 -2.88 22.49 1.53
CA ILE A 168 -3.16 21.41 2.48
C ILE A 168 -1.94 21.11 3.36
N ARG A 169 -0.72 21.15 2.79
CA ARG A 169 0.52 20.95 3.55
C ARG A 169 0.73 22.06 4.59
N ILE A 170 0.50 23.31 4.23
CA ILE A 170 0.60 24.46 5.14
C ILE A 170 -0.46 24.34 6.26
N ASP A 171 -1.71 24.05 5.93
CA ASP A 171 -2.79 23.88 6.92
C ASP A 171 -2.44 22.75 7.92
N ARG A 172 -2.02 21.59 7.41
CA ARG A 172 -1.58 20.46 8.23
C ARG A 172 -0.42 20.83 9.14
N MET A 173 0.60 21.52 8.62
CA MET A 173 1.78 21.91 9.41
C MET A 173 1.42 22.91 10.51
N LYS A 174 0.49 23.84 10.26
CA LYS A 174 0.00 24.78 11.29
C LYS A 174 -0.77 24.08 12.40
N GLN A 175 -1.60 23.10 12.05
CA GLN A 175 -2.44 22.39 13.03
C GLN A 175 -1.68 21.30 13.80
N PHE A 176 -0.80 20.57 13.13
CA PHE A 176 -0.22 19.34 13.67
C PHE A 176 1.31 19.27 13.63
N GLY A 177 2.01 20.27 13.09
CA GLY A 177 3.48 20.25 12.97
C GLY A 177 4.01 19.19 12.00
N LYS A 178 5.25 18.75 12.21
CA LYS A 178 5.96 17.77 11.36
C LYS A 178 5.72 16.32 11.80
N ASN A 179 4.46 15.91 11.88
CA ASN A 179 4.06 14.59 12.38
C ASN A 179 3.75 13.55 11.28
N ALA A 180 3.97 13.87 10.01
CA ALA A 180 3.81 12.91 8.92
C ALA A 180 4.93 11.87 8.92
N LYS A 181 4.57 10.58 8.84
CA LYS A 181 5.55 9.49 8.71
C LYS A 181 6.33 9.64 7.40
N VAL A 182 7.66 9.58 7.50
CA VAL A 182 8.55 9.62 6.33
C VAL A 182 8.73 8.20 5.79
N GLY A 183 8.69 8.04 4.47
CA GLY A 183 8.97 6.77 3.81
C GLY A 183 10.45 6.38 3.93
N VAL A 184 10.70 5.15 4.37
CA VAL A 184 12.03 4.55 4.53
C VAL A 184 11.98 3.13 4.01
N SER A 185 12.96 2.79 3.18
CA SER A 185 13.19 1.41 2.74
C SER A 185 14.47 0.88 3.37
N TRP A 186 14.53 -0.42 3.59
CA TRP A 186 15.74 -1.07 4.07
C TRP A 186 15.91 -2.47 3.51
N THR A 187 17.16 -2.92 3.52
CA THR A 187 17.59 -4.22 3.07
C THR A 187 18.65 -4.76 4.04
N GLU A 188 18.79 -6.07 4.10
CA GLU A 188 19.84 -6.72 4.87
C GLU A 188 20.91 -7.24 3.91
N VAL A 189 22.15 -6.82 4.10
CA VAL A 189 23.31 -7.28 3.32
C VAL A 189 24.40 -7.65 4.32
N ASN A 190 24.96 -8.87 4.19
CA ASN A 190 26.01 -9.38 5.07
C ASN A 190 25.68 -9.28 6.58
N GLY A 191 24.41 -9.52 6.94
CA GLY A 191 23.93 -9.43 8.33
C GLY A 191 23.76 -8.00 8.87
N GLN A 192 23.89 -6.98 8.02
CA GLN A 192 23.71 -5.58 8.40
C GLN A 192 22.49 -4.97 7.72
N LEU A 193 21.68 -4.26 8.51
CA LEU A 193 20.49 -3.58 8.03
C LEU A 193 20.84 -2.17 7.56
N VAL A 194 20.69 -1.93 6.26
CA VAL A 194 20.97 -0.66 5.60
C VAL A 194 19.67 0.04 5.24
N ARG A 195 19.53 1.32 5.60
CA ARG A 195 18.31 2.12 5.44
C ARG A 195 18.50 3.22 4.41
N PHE A 196 17.45 3.54 3.67
CA PHE A 196 17.42 4.58 2.66
C PHE A 196 16.17 5.45 2.84
N HIS A 197 16.39 6.76 2.90
CA HIS A 197 15.33 7.76 2.69
C HIS A 197 15.20 8.10 1.21
N ALA A 198 14.09 8.74 0.80
CA ALA A 198 13.99 9.26 -0.56
C ALA A 198 15.09 10.31 -0.80
N HIS A 199 15.81 10.19 -1.92
CA HIS A 199 16.96 11.02 -2.27
C HIS A 199 18.12 11.00 -1.26
N ASP A 200 18.29 9.90 -0.52
CA ASP A 200 19.34 9.79 0.49
C ASP A 200 20.76 9.78 -0.12
N ARG A 201 21.59 10.72 0.33
CA ARG A 201 23.01 10.86 -0.05
C ARG A 201 23.96 10.60 1.11
N SER A 202 23.46 10.21 2.28
CA SER A 202 24.26 10.06 3.49
C SER A 202 25.07 8.77 3.53
N HIS A 203 24.73 7.79 2.68
CA HIS A 203 25.44 6.52 2.61
C HIS A 203 26.87 6.69 2.04
N PRO A 204 27.90 6.02 2.61
CA PRO A 204 29.28 6.14 2.11
C PRO A 204 29.45 5.80 0.63
N GLN A 205 28.68 4.83 0.13
CA GLN A 205 28.65 4.42 -1.28
C GLN A 205 27.59 5.16 -2.12
N SER A 206 27.22 6.40 -1.76
CA SER A 206 26.14 7.12 -2.45
C SER A 206 26.43 7.33 -3.94
N ASN A 207 27.69 7.58 -4.32
CA ASN A 207 28.04 7.79 -5.73
C ASN A 207 27.79 6.53 -6.55
N GLU A 208 28.17 5.36 -6.05
CA GLU A 208 28.00 4.06 -6.68
C GLU A 208 26.51 3.69 -6.78
N ILE A 209 25.74 3.91 -5.70
CA ILE A 209 24.29 3.67 -5.70
C ILE A 209 23.61 4.48 -6.80
N TYR A 210 23.98 5.74 -6.97
CA TYR A 210 23.35 6.59 -7.97
C TYR A 210 23.82 6.34 -9.39
N ALA A 211 25.08 5.92 -9.58
CA ALA A 211 25.53 5.40 -10.86
C ALA A 211 24.73 4.14 -11.26
N GLU A 212 24.43 3.25 -10.31
CA GLU A 212 23.59 2.07 -10.58
C GLU A 212 22.12 2.44 -10.82
N LEU A 213 21.57 3.43 -10.10
CA LEU A 213 20.24 3.97 -10.40
C LEU A 213 20.14 4.54 -11.81
N GLU A 214 21.16 5.26 -12.28
CA GLU A 214 21.20 5.80 -13.64
C GLU A 214 21.21 4.68 -14.68
N ARG A 215 21.99 3.60 -14.45
CA ARG A 215 21.97 2.41 -15.31
C ARG A 215 20.60 1.75 -15.34
N LEU A 216 20.00 1.50 -14.17
CA LEU A 216 18.65 0.93 -14.08
C LEU A 216 17.60 1.82 -14.77
N SER A 217 17.70 3.15 -14.63
CA SER A 217 16.79 4.08 -15.29
C SER A 217 16.89 4.00 -16.82
N ASN A 218 18.12 3.90 -17.35
CA ASN A 218 18.34 3.73 -18.78
C ASN A 218 17.79 2.39 -19.29
N GLU A 219 18.05 1.29 -18.59
CA GLU A 219 17.52 -0.03 -18.94
C GLU A 219 15.99 -0.07 -18.92
N LEU A 220 15.38 0.55 -17.90
CA LEU A 220 13.93 0.71 -17.81
C LEU A 220 13.38 1.45 -19.05
N ARG A 221 13.99 2.58 -19.43
CA ARG A 221 13.58 3.39 -20.59
C ARG A 221 13.70 2.63 -21.92
N GLU A 222 14.79 1.87 -22.10
CA GLU A 222 14.98 1.02 -23.28
C GLU A 222 13.88 -0.04 -23.42
N HIS A 223 13.26 -0.44 -22.29
CA HIS A 223 12.14 -1.37 -22.24
C HIS A 223 10.77 -0.68 -22.15
N GLY A 224 10.69 0.61 -22.50
CA GLY A 224 9.43 1.36 -22.60
C GLY A 224 8.82 1.78 -21.26
N TYR A 225 9.60 1.77 -20.17
CA TYR A 225 9.15 2.33 -18.91
C TYR A 225 9.08 3.85 -18.98
N GLU A 226 7.92 4.39 -18.59
CA GLU A 226 7.70 5.82 -18.41
C GLU A 226 7.39 6.11 -16.94
N TYR A 227 8.10 7.10 -16.41
CA TYR A 227 7.89 7.58 -15.05
C TYR A 227 6.52 8.26 -14.93
N ASP A 228 5.72 7.83 -13.95
CA ASP A 228 4.35 8.32 -13.78
C ASP A 228 4.33 9.58 -12.90
N SER A 229 4.16 10.74 -13.54
CA SER A 229 4.13 12.05 -12.88
C SER A 229 3.03 12.18 -11.82
N THR A 230 2.01 11.33 -11.83
CA THR A 230 0.94 11.36 -10.82
C THR A 230 1.40 10.91 -9.43
N TRP A 231 2.60 10.35 -9.32
CA TRP A 231 3.25 10.00 -8.06
C TRP A 231 4.18 11.09 -7.51
N ILE A 232 4.32 12.21 -8.21
CA ILE A 232 5.01 13.38 -7.66
C ILE A 232 4.12 14.08 -6.65
N THR A 233 4.58 14.19 -5.40
CA THR A 233 3.79 14.76 -4.29
C THR A 233 3.98 16.27 -4.07
N ARG A 234 4.69 16.98 -4.97
CA ARG A 234 4.97 18.43 -4.89
C ARG A 234 5.30 19.01 -6.27
N SER A 235 5.23 20.33 -6.43
CA SER A 235 5.79 20.96 -7.64
C SER A 235 7.27 20.58 -7.82
N LEU A 236 7.66 20.33 -9.07
CA LEU A 236 9.06 20.22 -9.45
C LEU A 236 9.76 21.56 -9.22
N LYS A 237 11.00 21.50 -8.74
CA LYS A 237 11.88 22.67 -8.63
C LYS A 237 12.62 22.88 -9.95
N ASP A 238 13.21 24.06 -10.10
CA ASP A 238 14.04 24.38 -11.26
C ASP A 238 15.14 23.31 -11.45
N GLY A 239 15.20 22.74 -12.66
CA GLY A 239 16.13 21.68 -13.02
C GLY A 239 15.71 20.25 -12.64
N GLU A 240 14.62 20.06 -11.90
CA GLU A 240 14.07 18.72 -11.63
C GLU A 240 13.18 18.22 -12.76
N THR A 241 13.35 16.96 -13.13
CA THR A 241 12.44 16.21 -14.01
C THR A 241 11.65 15.19 -13.21
N VAL A 242 10.55 14.67 -13.79
CA VAL A 242 9.76 13.58 -13.19
C VAL A 242 10.65 12.39 -12.84
N GLU A 243 11.51 11.99 -13.76
CA GLU A 243 12.49 10.94 -13.58
C GLU A 243 13.44 11.24 -12.41
N SER A 244 14.04 12.43 -12.35
CA SER A 244 15.00 12.77 -11.29
C SER A 244 14.40 12.66 -9.88
N VAL A 245 13.10 12.95 -9.74
CA VAL A 245 12.36 12.85 -8.48
C VAL A 245 12.00 11.39 -8.18
N LEU A 246 11.37 10.70 -9.12
CA LEU A 246 10.86 9.35 -8.88
C LEU A 246 11.97 8.27 -8.88
N CYS A 247 13.10 8.51 -9.53
CA CYS A 247 14.28 7.63 -9.48
C CYS A 247 14.91 7.61 -8.07
N GLY A 248 14.78 8.70 -7.32
CA GLY A 248 15.23 8.81 -5.92
C GLY A 248 14.34 8.12 -4.88
N HIS A 249 13.33 7.36 -5.32
CA HIS A 249 12.65 6.31 -4.56
C HIS A 249 13.56 5.59 -3.56
N SER A 250 13.26 5.59 -2.26
CA SER A 250 14.00 4.79 -1.27
C SER A 250 14.05 3.29 -1.62
N GLU A 251 13.00 2.79 -2.26
CA GLU A 251 12.87 1.44 -2.77
C GLU A 251 13.89 1.19 -3.87
N LYS A 252 14.00 2.11 -4.83
CA LYS A 252 14.96 2.04 -5.93
C LYS A 252 16.40 2.18 -5.43
N LEU A 253 16.65 3.04 -4.44
CA LEU A 253 17.94 3.15 -3.76
C LEU A 253 18.34 1.82 -3.10
N ALA A 254 17.41 1.14 -2.43
CA ALA A 254 17.66 -0.16 -1.82
C ALA A 254 17.91 -1.27 -2.87
N ILE A 255 17.19 -1.24 -4.01
CA ILE A 255 17.42 -2.17 -5.14
C ILE A 255 18.82 -1.95 -5.73
N ALA A 256 19.16 -0.70 -6.07
CA ALA A 256 20.46 -0.34 -6.61
C ALA A 256 21.59 -0.73 -5.63
N PHE A 257 21.39 -0.49 -4.34
CA PHE A 257 22.34 -0.93 -3.31
C PHE A 257 22.56 -2.45 -3.33
N ASN A 258 21.51 -3.26 -3.49
CA ASN A 258 21.71 -4.72 -3.57
C ASN A 258 22.52 -5.14 -4.82
N PHE A 259 22.30 -4.50 -5.97
CA PHE A 259 23.05 -4.80 -7.19
C PHE A 259 24.52 -4.37 -7.12
N ILE A 260 24.87 -3.33 -6.34
CA ILE A 260 26.29 -3.00 -6.13
C ILE A 260 26.98 -3.96 -5.17
N GLN A 261 26.24 -4.58 -4.23
CA GLN A 261 26.80 -5.52 -3.26
C GLN A 261 26.92 -6.94 -3.81
N HIS A 262 26.10 -7.28 -4.80
CA HIS A 262 26.02 -8.61 -5.38
C HIS A 262 26.02 -8.50 -6.89
N SER A 263 27.00 -9.12 -7.55
CA SER A 263 27.19 -9.01 -9.00
C SER A 263 25.97 -9.45 -9.81
N LEU A 264 25.29 -10.52 -9.35
CA LEU A 264 24.08 -11.11 -9.93
C LEU A 264 23.30 -11.90 -8.86
N PRO A 265 22.57 -11.23 -7.95
CA PRO A 265 21.77 -11.93 -6.96
C PRO A 265 20.62 -12.67 -7.65
N SER A 266 20.37 -13.93 -7.28
CA SER A 266 19.21 -14.68 -7.77
C SER A 266 17.90 -14.18 -7.14
N PHE A 267 17.98 -13.61 -5.93
CA PHE A 267 16.88 -12.91 -5.29
C PHE A 267 17.38 -11.81 -4.35
N MET A 268 16.51 -10.84 -4.03
CA MET A 268 16.75 -9.87 -2.96
C MET A 268 15.47 -9.52 -2.21
N GLN A 269 15.61 -9.04 -0.97
CA GLN A 269 14.49 -8.66 -0.12
C GLN A 269 14.62 -7.24 0.39
N ILE A 270 13.56 -6.47 0.20
CA ILE A 270 13.44 -5.07 0.62
C ILE A 270 12.21 -4.93 1.49
N THR A 271 12.30 -4.11 2.53
CA THR A 271 11.15 -3.73 3.34
C THR A 271 10.93 -2.22 3.29
N LYS A 272 9.66 -1.80 3.17
CA LYS A 272 9.19 -0.42 3.17
C LYS A 272 8.22 -0.23 4.34
N ASN A 273 8.39 0.86 5.10
CA ASN A 273 7.49 1.17 6.23
C ASN A 273 6.12 1.72 5.81
N LEU A 274 6.00 2.23 4.59
CA LEU A 274 4.77 2.69 3.95
C LEU A 274 4.35 1.72 2.85
N ARG A 275 3.18 1.92 2.27
CA ARG A 275 2.80 1.22 1.03
C ARG A 275 3.71 1.69 -0.10
N VAL A 276 4.15 0.76 -0.95
CA VAL A 276 4.92 1.09 -2.16
C VAL A 276 4.06 1.99 -3.07
N CYS A 277 4.66 2.88 -3.85
CA CYS A 277 3.91 3.61 -4.88
C CYS A 277 3.83 2.79 -6.19
N GLU A 278 2.82 3.04 -7.02
CA GLU A 278 2.62 2.26 -8.25
C GLU A 278 3.76 2.46 -9.26
N ASP A 279 4.37 3.65 -9.33
CA ASP A 279 5.59 3.89 -10.12
C ASP A 279 6.73 2.95 -9.67
N CYS A 280 7.04 2.89 -8.38
CA CYS A 280 8.06 1.97 -7.86
C CYS A 280 7.67 0.50 -8.03
N HIS A 281 6.39 0.15 -7.93
CA HIS A 281 5.91 -1.20 -8.19
C HIS A 281 6.16 -1.61 -9.66
N ARG A 282 5.78 -0.75 -10.61
CA ARG A 282 6.02 -0.97 -12.05
C ARG A 282 7.50 -1.04 -12.39
N ALA A 283 8.31 -0.15 -11.82
CA ALA A 283 9.77 -0.17 -12.00
C ALA A 283 10.36 -1.48 -11.46
N THR A 284 10.01 -1.89 -10.24
CA THR A 284 10.54 -3.11 -9.62
C THR A 284 10.17 -4.36 -10.42
N LYS A 285 8.93 -4.43 -10.92
CA LYS A 285 8.45 -5.50 -11.81
C LYS A 285 9.31 -5.62 -13.07
N LEU A 286 9.64 -4.49 -13.69
CA LEU A 286 10.45 -4.49 -14.90
C LEU A 286 11.94 -4.74 -14.61
N ILE A 287 12.47 -4.22 -13.49
CA ILE A 287 13.84 -4.52 -13.02
C ILE A 287 14.01 -6.02 -12.79
N ALA A 288 13.06 -6.67 -12.10
CA ALA A 288 13.11 -8.12 -11.85
C ALA A 288 13.22 -8.92 -13.16
N LYS A 289 12.48 -8.49 -14.19
CA LYS A 289 12.54 -9.07 -15.54
C LYS A 289 13.86 -8.78 -16.27
N ILE A 290 14.32 -7.53 -16.30
CA ILE A 290 15.53 -7.14 -17.03
C ILE A 290 16.77 -7.79 -16.41
N ARG A 291 16.87 -7.73 -15.08
CA ARG A 291 18.02 -8.23 -14.33
C ARG A 291 17.95 -9.70 -13.97
N GLN A 292 16.86 -10.39 -14.35
CA GLN A 292 16.63 -11.81 -14.05
C GLN A 292 16.87 -12.13 -12.56
N CYS A 293 16.27 -11.31 -11.69
CA CYS A 293 16.37 -11.42 -10.24
C CYS A 293 14.98 -11.34 -9.62
N ASP A 294 14.60 -12.33 -8.80
CA ASP A 294 13.34 -12.26 -8.04
C ASP A 294 13.47 -11.21 -6.91
N ILE A 295 12.56 -10.26 -6.86
CA ILE A 295 12.59 -9.19 -5.85
C ILE A 295 11.39 -9.34 -4.93
N ILE A 296 11.63 -9.44 -3.63
CA ILE A 296 10.58 -9.44 -2.62
C ILE A 296 10.54 -8.05 -1.97
N VAL A 297 9.41 -7.35 -2.07
CA VAL A 297 9.19 -6.08 -1.35
C VAL A 297 8.07 -6.26 -0.34
N ARG A 298 8.41 -6.23 0.94
CA ARG A 298 7.45 -6.16 2.04
C ARG A 298 7.11 -4.70 2.31
N ASP A 299 5.87 -4.31 2.09
CA ASP A 299 5.40 -2.96 2.40
C ASP A 299 4.46 -2.95 3.63
N ALA A 300 3.88 -1.79 3.94
CA ALA A 300 2.97 -1.65 5.10
C ALA A 300 1.69 -2.48 5.00
N SER A 301 1.30 -2.90 3.79
CA SER A 301 0.03 -3.57 3.50
C SER A 301 0.21 -5.04 3.12
N ARG A 302 1.25 -5.38 2.37
CA ARG A 302 1.42 -6.71 1.76
C ARG A 302 2.88 -7.01 1.42
N ILE A 303 3.10 -8.20 0.88
CA ILE A 303 4.37 -8.69 0.35
C ILE A 303 4.18 -8.85 -1.16
N HIS A 304 4.99 -8.12 -1.91
CA HIS A 304 5.04 -8.19 -3.37
C HIS A 304 6.18 -9.13 -3.75
N HIS A 305 5.87 -10.18 -4.51
CA HIS A 305 6.88 -11.03 -5.14
C HIS A 305 6.96 -10.65 -6.61
N PHE A 306 8.01 -9.93 -6.98
CA PHE A 306 8.29 -9.55 -8.36
C PHE A 306 9.13 -10.65 -9.00
N HIS A 307 8.54 -11.34 -9.96
CA HIS A 307 9.13 -12.48 -10.61
C HIS A 307 9.92 -12.08 -11.85
N THR A 308 10.93 -12.88 -12.21
CA THR A 308 11.74 -12.72 -13.43
C THR A 308 10.96 -12.74 -14.75
N ASN A 309 9.72 -13.21 -14.73
CA ASN A 309 8.81 -13.14 -15.88
C ASN A 309 8.12 -11.76 -16.04
N GLY A 310 8.38 -10.80 -15.14
CA GLY A 310 7.78 -9.47 -15.15
C GLY A 310 6.37 -9.42 -14.58
N GLN A 311 6.00 -10.37 -13.72
CA GLN A 311 4.73 -10.37 -12.98
C GLN A 311 4.98 -10.11 -11.49
N CYS A 312 3.95 -9.62 -10.80
CA CYS A 312 3.94 -9.50 -9.35
C CYS A 312 2.85 -10.40 -8.77
N SER A 313 3.09 -11.02 -7.61
CA SER A 313 2.10 -11.85 -6.90
C SER A 313 0.79 -11.14 -6.58
N CYS A 314 0.78 -9.79 -6.55
CA CYS A 314 -0.44 -9.01 -6.33
C CYS A 314 -1.32 -8.86 -7.58
N GLN A 315 -0.87 -9.34 -8.75
CA GLN A 315 -1.58 -9.23 -10.04
C GLN A 315 -2.00 -7.80 -10.40
N ASP A 316 -1.21 -6.81 -9.97
CA ASP A 316 -1.49 -5.38 -10.13
C ASP A 316 -2.82 -4.93 -9.44
N HIS A 317 -3.40 -5.73 -8.55
CA HIS A 317 -4.51 -5.33 -7.66
C HIS A 317 -4.01 -4.45 -6.53
N PHE A 318 -3.48 -3.28 -6.88
CA PHE A 318 -2.84 -2.35 -5.97
C PHE A 318 -3.84 -1.80 -4.94
#